data_AF-A0A3B8RPQ7-F1
#
_entry.id   AF-A0A3B8RPQ7-F1
#
_cell.length_a   1.000
_cell.length_b   1.000
_cell.length_c   1.000
_cell.angle_alpha   90.00
_cell.angle_beta   90.00
_cell.angle_gamma   90.00
#
_symmetry.space_group_name_H-M   'P 1'
#
loop_
_entity.id
_entity.type
_entity.pdbx_description
1 polymer ?
#
loop_
_entity_poly.entity_id
_entity_poly.type
_entity_poly.pdbx_seq_one_letter_code
_entity_poly.pdbx_strand_id
1 'polypeptide(L)'
;GEKDYDWANKKYVDTDIEDWKPDGTGTKQNMNCERWKCNSLSWFQYWMQNLPGYNSGLSSEGKPLTNWWIFVGDFDTAMKNRMKLTAP
;
A
#
# COMPACT_ATOMS: atom_id res chain seq x y z
N GLY A 1 27.11 0.80 0.00
CA GLY A 1 26.20 1.08 1.12
C GLY A 1 24.79 0.86 0.65
N GLU A 2 23.90 0.38 1.53
CA GLU A 2 22.46 0.34 1.27
C GLU A 2 21.94 1.78 1.05
N LYS A 3 20.99 1.95 0.13
CA LYS A 3 20.26 3.21 -0.12
C LYS A 3 18.79 2.97 0.19
N ASP A 4 18.10 3.97 0.74
CA ASP A 4 16.70 3.84 1.14
C ASP A 4 15.76 3.54 -0.04
N TYR A 5 16.12 3.96 -1.26
CA TYR A 5 15.36 3.72 -2.49
C TYR A 5 16.10 2.79 -3.45
N ASP A 6 16.44 1.59 -2.99
CA ASP A 6 17.02 0.52 -3.81
C ASP A 6 15.97 -0.52 -4.20
N TRP A 7 15.21 -0.22 -5.26
CA TRP A 7 14.19 -1.11 -5.81
C TRP A 7 14.76 -2.40 -6.42
N ALA A 8 16.08 -2.50 -6.61
CA ALA A 8 16.76 -3.67 -7.14
C ALA A 8 17.46 -4.49 -6.05
N ASN A 9 17.23 -4.16 -4.77
CA ASN A 9 17.82 -4.89 -3.67
C ASN A 9 17.27 -6.32 -3.59
N LYS A 10 18.19 -7.30 -3.70
CA LYS A 10 17.87 -8.74 -3.69
C LYS A 10 17.72 -9.34 -2.30
N LYS A 11 17.95 -8.55 -1.25
CA LYS A 11 17.76 -8.96 0.14
C LYS A 11 16.31 -9.34 0.36
N TYR A 12 16.10 -10.51 0.95
CA TYR A 12 14.79 -10.96 1.35
C TYR A 12 14.32 -10.22 2.61
N VAL A 13 13.04 -9.87 2.64
CA VAL A 13 12.36 -9.22 3.76
C VAL A 13 11.03 -9.90 4.03
N ASP A 14 10.66 -9.99 5.31
CA ASP A 14 9.34 -10.42 5.72
C ASP A 14 8.38 -9.23 5.67
N THR A 15 7.36 -9.30 4.82
CA THR A 15 6.40 -8.22 4.60
C THR A 15 4.99 -8.77 4.41
N ASP A 16 4.00 -8.01 4.86
CA ASP A 16 2.57 -8.27 4.70
C ASP A 16 1.97 -7.46 3.54
N ILE A 17 2.76 -6.86 2.66
CA ILE A 17 2.26 -5.92 1.62
C ILE A 17 1.09 -6.45 0.80
N GLU A 18 1.01 -7.77 0.53
CA GLU A 18 -0.08 -8.38 -0.25
C GLU A 18 -1.32 -8.79 0.56
N ASP A 19 -1.23 -8.83 1.89
CA ASP A 19 -2.35 -9.05 2.82
C ASP A 19 -2.35 -7.94 3.88
N TRP A 20 -2.00 -6.72 3.48
CA TRP A 20 -1.78 -5.63 4.43
C TRP A 20 -3.08 -5.31 5.16
N LYS A 21 -2.99 -5.23 6.49
CA LYS A 21 -4.10 -4.86 7.37
C LYS A 21 -3.65 -3.78 8.33
N PRO A 22 -4.52 -2.79 8.65
CA PRO A 22 -4.15 -1.66 9.49
C PRO A 22 -3.78 -2.06 10.93
N ASP A 23 -4.24 -3.21 11.41
CA ASP A 23 -3.94 -3.77 12.73
C ASP A 23 -2.68 -4.65 12.75
N GLY A 24 -2.00 -4.83 11.60
CA GLY A 24 -0.81 -5.67 11.49
C GLY A 24 -1.08 -7.17 11.53
N THR A 25 -2.33 -7.61 11.41
CA THR A 25 -2.71 -9.04 11.35
C THR A 25 -2.57 -9.65 9.96
N GLY A 26 -2.01 -8.88 9.01
CA GLY A 26 -1.70 -9.34 7.67
C GLY A 26 -0.73 -10.52 7.67
N THR A 27 -0.96 -11.46 6.77
CA THR A 27 -0.08 -12.61 6.59
C THR A 27 1.21 -12.15 5.95
N LYS A 28 2.32 -12.30 6.67
CA LYS A 28 3.65 -11.99 6.14
C LYS A 28 4.13 -13.09 5.21
N GLN A 29 4.90 -12.68 4.21
CA GLN A 29 5.64 -13.55 3.32
C GLN A 29 7.06 -13.04 3.14
N ASN A 30 7.97 -13.97 2.91
CA ASN A 30 9.38 -13.68 2.67
C ASN A 30 9.59 -13.44 1.18
N MET A 31 9.95 -12.22 0.78
CA MET A 31 10.14 -11.86 -0.63
C MET A 31 11.28 -10.87 -0.84
N ASN A 32 11.68 -10.66 -2.09
CA ASN A 32 12.67 -9.66 -2.50
C ASN A 32 12.23 -8.95 -3.79
N CYS A 33 13.14 -8.18 -4.39
CA CYS A 33 12.82 -7.40 -5.58
C CYS A 33 12.35 -8.18 -6.80
N GLU A 34 12.60 -9.48 -6.88
CA GLU A 34 12.16 -10.31 -8.01
C GLU A 34 10.63 -10.28 -8.14
N ARG A 35 9.90 -10.05 -7.04
CA ARG A 35 8.44 -9.90 -7.04
C ARG A 35 7.93 -8.78 -7.95
N TRP A 36 8.71 -7.70 -8.09
CA TRP A 36 8.44 -6.58 -9.00
C TRP A 36 9.51 -6.44 -10.09
N LYS A 37 10.16 -7.55 -10.49
CA LYS A 37 11.18 -7.58 -11.55
C LYS A 37 12.40 -6.69 -11.29
N CYS A 38 12.64 -6.35 -10.02
CA CYS A 38 13.73 -5.47 -9.59
C CYS A 38 13.77 -4.12 -10.35
N ASN A 39 12.59 -3.65 -10.78
CA ASN A 39 12.43 -2.44 -11.58
C ASN A 39 11.57 -1.42 -10.83
N SER A 40 11.98 -0.15 -10.84
CA SER A 40 11.30 0.91 -10.10
C SER A 40 9.86 1.14 -10.56
N LEU A 41 9.59 1.13 -11.86
CA LEU A 41 8.23 1.30 -12.37
C LEU A 41 7.33 0.14 -11.96
N SER A 42 7.84 -1.09 -12.09
CA SER A 42 7.12 -2.28 -11.65
C SER A 42 6.91 -2.30 -10.13
N TRP A 43 7.84 -1.76 -9.34
CA TRP A 43 7.64 -1.54 -7.91
C TRP A 43 6.47 -0.60 -7.65
N PHE A 44 6.42 0.58 -8.30
CA PHE A 44 5.33 1.53 -8.09
C PHE A 44 3.97 0.94 -8.48
N GLN A 45 3.91 0.20 -9.59
CA GLN A 45 2.69 -0.51 -9.97
C GLN A 45 2.25 -1.51 -8.91
N TYR A 46 3.19 -2.35 -8.46
CA TYR A 46 2.95 -3.36 -7.44
C TYR A 46 2.49 -2.75 -6.11
N TRP A 47 3.18 -1.72 -5.62
CA TRP A 47 2.82 -1.03 -4.39
C TRP A 47 1.43 -0.40 -4.47
N MET A 48 1.15 0.30 -5.56
CA MET A 48 -0.16 0.96 -5.76
C MET A 48 -1.32 -0.05 -5.81
N GLN A 49 -1.12 -1.22 -6.42
CA GLN A 49 -2.12 -2.30 -6.46
C GLN A 49 -2.49 -2.84 -5.07
N ASN A 50 -1.60 -2.73 -4.11
CA ASN A 50 -1.79 -3.22 -2.74
C ASN A 50 -2.31 -2.14 -1.77
N LEU A 51 -2.60 -0.93 -2.25
CA LEU A 51 -3.26 0.10 -1.43
C LEU A 51 -4.77 -0.16 -1.32
N PRO A 52 -5.39 0.15 -0.15
CA PRO A 52 -6.85 0.10 0.02
C PRO A 52 -7.60 0.88 -1.07
N GLY A 53 -8.24 0.12 -1.96
CA GLY A 53 -9.08 0.65 -3.03
C GLY A 53 -10.55 0.78 -2.64
N TYR A 54 -11.37 1.12 -3.64
CA TYR A 54 -12.82 1.03 -3.53
C TYR A 54 -13.25 -0.40 -3.14
N ASN A 55 -14.14 -0.52 -2.15
CA ASN A 55 -14.63 -1.79 -1.62
C ASN A 55 -13.52 -2.77 -1.18
N SER A 56 -12.44 -2.27 -0.60
CA SER A 56 -11.36 -3.12 -0.05
C SER A 56 -11.82 -4.07 1.07
N GLY A 57 -12.95 -3.79 1.73
CA GLY A 57 -13.46 -4.57 2.86
C GLY A 57 -12.64 -4.42 4.14
N LEU A 58 -11.59 -3.59 4.12
CA LEU A 58 -10.72 -3.35 5.27
C LEU A 58 -11.36 -2.35 6.24
N SER A 59 -11.08 -2.53 7.53
CA SER A 59 -11.47 -1.59 8.58
C SER A 59 -10.33 -1.38 9.56
N SER A 60 -10.28 -0.20 10.16
CA SER A 60 -9.36 0.17 11.24
C SER A 60 -10.17 0.68 12.41
N GLU A 61 -9.99 0.07 13.58
CA GLU A 61 -10.73 0.45 14.80
C GLU A 61 -12.26 0.47 14.61
N GLY A 62 -12.79 -0.50 13.85
CA GLY A 62 -14.21 -0.62 13.55
C GLY A 62 -14.72 0.37 12.49
N LYS A 63 -13.86 1.23 11.93
CA LYS A 63 -14.21 2.14 10.84
C LYS A 63 -13.72 1.60 9.49
N PRO A 64 -14.59 1.50 8.47
CA PRO A 64 -14.16 1.10 7.13
C PRO A 64 -13.06 2.02 6.59
N LEU A 65 -12.08 1.48 5.86
CA LEU A 65 -11.11 2.29 5.14
C LEU A 65 -11.78 2.94 3.91
N THR A 66 -11.40 4.18 3.61
CA THR A 66 -11.81 4.85 2.37
C THR A 66 -11.03 4.31 1.17
N ASN A 67 -11.48 4.65 -0.04
CA ASN A 67 -10.69 4.41 -1.25
C ASN A 67 -9.47 5.35 -1.26
N TRP A 68 -8.28 4.83 -0.93
CA TRP A 68 -7.08 5.66 -0.81
C TRP A 68 -6.56 6.18 -2.15
N TRP A 69 -6.96 5.57 -3.27
CA TRP A 69 -6.62 6.08 -4.60
C TRP A 69 -7.14 7.50 -4.84
N ILE A 70 -8.16 7.96 -4.12
CA ILE A 70 -8.64 9.34 -4.25
C ILE A 70 -7.58 10.36 -3.83
N PHE A 71 -6.73 10.04 -2.86
CA PHE A 71 -5.65 10.94 -2.41
C PHE A 71 -4.50 11.04 -3.42
N VAL A 72 -4.47 10.14 -4.41
CA VAL A 72 -3.47 10.14 -5.49
C VAL A 72 -4.07 10.68 -6.79
N GLY A 73 -5.28 10.26 -7.15
CA GLY A 73 -5.93 10.58 -8.42
C GLY A 73 -6.83 11.82 -8.42
N ASP A 74 -7.37 12.23 -7.27
CA ASP A 74 -8.26 13.40 -7.14
C ASP A 74 -8.09 14.06 -5.76
N PHE A 75 -6.88 14.57 -5.52
CA PHE A 75 -6.48 15.15 -4.25
C PHE A 75 -7.33 16.38 -3.87
N ASP A 76 -7.68 17.23 -4.84
CA ASP A 76 -8.44 18.45 -4.59
C ASP A 76 -9.85 18.14 -4.06
N THR A 77 -10.54 17.15 -4.63
CA THR A 77 -11.84 16.70 -4.12
C THR A 77 -11.69 16.08 -2.73
N ALA A 78 -10.64 15.29 -2.50
CA ALA A 78 -10.39 14.70 -1.20
C ALA A 78 -10.21 15.78 -0.11
N MET A 79 -9.44 16.83 -0.41
CA MET A 79 -9.19 17.94 0.50
C MET A 79 -10.42 18.83 0.72
N LYS A 80 -11.15 19.17 -0.36
CA LYS A 80 -12.40 19.94 -0.29
C LYS A 80 -13.42 19.28 0.63
N ASN A 81 -13.54 17.95 0.56
CA ASN A 81 -14.45 17.16 1.39
C ASN A 81 -13.85 16.73 2.74
N ARG A 82 -12.63 17.17 3.06
CA ARG A 82 -11.90 16.82 4.31
C ARG A 82 -11.83 15.32 4.55
N MET A 83 -11.65 14.55 3.48
CA MET A 83 -11.60 13.09 3.55
C MET A 83 -10.46 12.60 4.45
N LYS A 84 -10.69 11.44 5.06
CA LYS A 84 -9.74 10.74 5.94
C LYS A 84 -9.48 9.34 5.38
N LEU A 85 -8.47 8.66 5.92
CA LEU A 85 -8.15 7.28 5.55
C LEU A 85 -9.22 6.27 5.99
N THR A 86 -10.03 6.65 6.99
CA THR A 86 -11.22 5.94 7.45
C THR A 86 -12.49 6.70 7.08
N ALA A 87 -13.57 5.98 6.84
CA ALA A 87 -14.90 6.55 6.67
C ALA A 87 -15.36 7.18 8.01
N PRO A 88 -16.30 8.15 7.97
CA PRO A 88 -16.82 8.82 9.17
C PRO A 88 -17.26 7.87 10.29
#